data_AF-A0A2P6S0Y6-F1
#
_entry.id   AF-A0A2P6S0Y6-F1
#
_cell.length_a   1.000
_cell.length_b   1.000
_cell.length_c   1.000
_cell.angle_alpha   90.00
_cell.angle_beta   90.00
_cell.angle_gamma   90.00
#
_symmetry.space_group_name_H-M   'P 1'
#
loop_
_entity.id
_entity.type
_entity.pdbx_description
1 polymer ?
#
loop_
_entity_poly.entity_id
_entity_poly.type
_entity_poly.pdbx_seq_one_letter_code
_entity_poly.pdbx_strand_id
1 'polypeptide(L)' 'MISFAGVWFWHCHMERHLTWGMESAFIVKNGGTPETTMLPPPATMPLHGSYQLFAVRK' A
#
# COMPACT_ATOMS: atom_id res chain seq x y z
N MET A 1 -13.67 6.64 -14.17
CA MET A 1 -12.26 6.50 -13.75
C MET A 1 -12.14 5.17 -13.02
N ILE A 2 -11.41 4.22 -13.59
CA ILE A 2 -11.13 2.94 -12.91
C ILE A 2 -9.94 3.22 -11.98
N SER A 3 -10.18 3.26 -10.67
CA SER A 3 -9.14 3.37 -9.65
C SER A 3 -8.92 1.99 -9.02
N PHE A 4 -7.73 1.42 -9.16
CA PHE A 4 -7.40 0.19 -8.44
C PHE A 4 -7.21 0.52 -6.96
N ALA A 5 -8.00 -0.12 -6.11
CA ALA A 5 -7.90 0.04 -4.67
C ALA A 5 -6.63 -0.67 -4.16
N GLY A 6 -6.00 -0.10 -3.13
CA GLY A 6 -4.77 -0.64 -2.56
C GLY A 6 -3.79 0.42 -2.09
N VAL A 7 -2.59 -0.02 -1.72
CA VAL A 7 -1.47 0.86 -1.41
C VAL A 7 -0.67 1.07 -2.69
N TRP A 8 -0.56 2.31 -3.12
CA TRP A 8 0.23 2.70 -4.28
C TRP A 8 1.52 3.33 -3.84
N PHE A 9 2.63 2.76 -4.27
CA PHE A 9 3.95 3.28 -3.99
C PHE A 9 4.38 4.23 -5.10
N TRP A 10 4.65 5.48 -4.73
CA TRP A 10 5.14 6.52 -5.62
C TRP A 10 6.48 6.99 -5.13
N HIS A 11 7.52 6.78 -5.91
CA HIS A 11 8.87 7.15 -5.50
C HIS A 11 9.70 7.60 -6.69
N CYS A 12 10.84 8.21 -6.37
CA CYS A 12 11.86 8.46 -7.37
C CYS A 12 12.45 7.16 -7.89
N HIS A 13 12.56 7.01 -9.21
CA HIS A 13 13.19 5.83 -9.81
C HIS A 13 14.73 5.82 -9.62
N MET A 14 15.34 6.92 -9.19
CA MET A 14 16.74 6.93 -8.76
C MET A 14 16.84 6.32 -7.37
N GLU A 15 17.45 5.13 -7.27
CA GLU A 15 17.54 4.35 -6.02
C GLU A 15 18.10 5.15 -4.84
N ARG A 16 19.09 6.01 -5.10
CA ARG A 16 19.67 6.88 -4.07
C ARG A 16 18.66 7.85 -3.48
N HIS A 17 17.73 8.37 -4.27
CA HIS A 17 16.67 9.25 -3.77
C HIS A 17 15.57 8.48 -3.03
N LEU A 18 15.29 7.25 -3.44
CA LEU A 18 14.42 6.35 -2.68
C LEU A 18 15.01 6.04 -1.30
N THR A 19 16.32 5.78 -1.19
CA THR A 19 16.96 5.53 0.13
C THR A 19 17.02 6.76 1.04
N TRP A 20 16.77 7.95 0.50
CA TRP A 20 16.84 9.22 1.22
C TRP A 20 15.48 9.77 1.63
N GLY A 21 14.38 9.08 1.33
CA GLY A 21 13.05 9.50 1.75
C GLY A 21 12.23 10.22 0.67
N MET A 22 12.61 10.16 -0.61
CA MET A 22 11.79 10.69 -1.71
C MET A 22 10.79 9.64 -2.23
N GLU A 23 9.92 9.19 -1.32
CA GLU A 23 8.85 8.26 -1.56
C GLU A 23 7.57 8.64 -0.81
N SER A 24 6.44 8.22 -1.38
CA SER A 24 5.11 8.41 -0.83
C SER A 24 4.28 7.15 -1.07
N ALA A 25 3.39 6.83 -0.13
CA ALA A 25 2.41 5.77 -0.29
C ALA A 25 1.00 6.37 -0.24
N PHE A 26 0.18 6.02 -1.22
CA PHE A 26 -1.22 6.43 -1.28
C PHE A 26 -2.13 5.26 -0.95
N ILE A 27 -3.05 5.46 -0.01
CA ILE A 27 -4.10 4.48 0.29
C ILE A 27 -5.32 4.83 -0.57
N VAL A 28 -5.55 4.02 -1.60
CA VAL A 28 -6.73 4.11 -2.46
C VAL A 28 -7.80 3.16 -1.92
N LYS A 29 -8.94 3.71 -1.53
CA LYS A 29 -10.08 2.94 -1.01
C LYS A 29 -10.84 2.24 -2.16
N ASN A 30 -11.61 1.22 -1.81
CA ASN A 30 -12.50 0.53 -2.75
C ASN A 30 -13.48 1.52 -3.41
N GLY A 31 -13.66 1.37 -4.72
CA GLY A 31 -14.70 2.07 -5.47
C GLY A 31 -16.08 1.44 -5.28
N GLY A 32 -17.08 1.98 -5.98
CA GLY A 32 -18.47 1.53 -5.88
C GLY A 32 -18.82 0.29 -6.72
N THR A 33 -17.91 -0.22 -7.54
CA THR A 33 -18.14 -1.41 -8.39
C THR A 33 -17.25 -2.58 -7.97
N PRO A 34 -17.64 -3.83 -8.28
CA PRO A 34 -16.79 -5.00 -8.03
C PRO A 34 -15.43 -4.92 -8.72
N GLU A 35 -15.34 -4.34 -9.93
CA GLU A 35 -14.04 -4.21 -10.64
C GLU A 35 -13.13 -3.15 -10.02
N THR A 36 -13.66 -2.27 -9.18
CA THR A 36 -12.92 -1.22 -8.47
C THR A 36 -12.70 -1.53 -6.99
N THR A 37 -12.99 -2.77 -6.58
CA THR A 37 -12.85 -3.28 -5.22
C THR A 37 -11.73 -4.31 -5.15
N MET A 38 -10.90 -4.22 -4.11
CA MET A 38 -9.88 -5.23 -3.84
C MET A 38 -10.48 -6.57 -3.44
N LEU A 39 -9.88 -7.65 -3.93
CA LEU A 39 -10.17 -8.99 -3.45
C LEU A 39 -9.70 -9.16 -2.00
N PRO A 40 -10.38 -10.02 -1.21
CA PRO A 40 -9.94 -10.32 0.15
C PRO A 40 -8.53 -10.96 0.14
N PRO A 41 -7.73 -10.77 1.19
CA PRO A 41 -6.43 -11.40 1.32
C PRO A 41 -6.54 -12.94 1.17
N PRO A 42 -5.63 -13.59 0.42
CA PRO A 42 -5.57 -15.05 0.35
C PRO A 42 -5.41 -15.68 1.73
N ALA A 43 -6.07 -16.81 1.97
CA ALA A 43 -6.05 -17.51 3.26
C ALA A 43 -4.66 -17.99 3.71
N THR A 44 -3.72 -18.15 2.77
CA THR A 44 -2.33 -18.58 3.03
C THR A 44 -1.39 -17.41 3.35
N MET A 45 -1.89 -16.17 3.39
CA MET A 45 -1.06 -15.00 3.69
C MET A 45 -0.70 -15.00 5.19
N PRO A 46 0.60 -15.06 5.55
CA PRO A 46 1.01 -15.02 6.95
C PRO A 46 0.75 -13.64 7.54
N LEU A 47 -0.08 -13.57 8.59
CA LEU A 47 -0.24 -12.38 9.42
C LEU A 47 1.02 -12.21 10.29
N HIS A 48 1.98 -11.39 9.87
CA HIS A 48 3.17 -11.13 10.67
C HIS A 48 2.95 -9.91 11.57
N GLY A 49 2.56 -10.17 12.82
CA GLY A 49 2.15 -9.15 13.80
C GLY A 49 3.26 -8.25 14.39
N SER A 50 4.46 -8.17 13.80
CA SER A 50 5.59 -7.44 14.41
C SER A 50 5.92 -6.09 13.77
N TYR A 51 5.44 -5.79 12.55
CA TYR A 51 5.63 -4.48 11.91
C TYR A 51 4.54 -3.44 12.27
N GLN A 52 3.43 -3.86 12.87
CA GLN A 52 2.35 -2.94 13.27
C GLN A 52 2.75 -2.00 14.43
N LEU A 53 3.66 -2.43 15.31
CA LEU A 53 4.09 -1.65 16.48
C LEU A 53 4.92 -0.42 16.12
N PHE A 54 5.61 -0.42 14.97
CA PHE A 54 6.42 0.71 14.52
C PHE A 54 5.62 1.76 13.75
N ALA A 55 4.45 1.40 13.21
CA ALA A 55 3.62 2.30 12.40
C ALA A 55 2.67 3.21 13.22
N VAL A 56 2.44 2.91 14.51
CA VAL A 56 1.54 3.71 15.38
C VAL A 56 2.31 4.63 16.34
N ARG A 57 3.65 4.57 16.35
CA ARG A 57 4.49 5.56 17.04
C ARG A 57 5.25 6.43 16.04
N LYS A 58 4.52 7.31 15.35
CA LYS A 58 4.94 8.69 15.13
C LYS A 58 3.76 9.56 14.75
#